data_AF-L8LKQ5-F1
#
_entry.id   AF-L8LKQ5-F1
#
_cell.length_a   1.000
_cell.length_b   1.000
_cell.length_c   1.000
_cell.angle_alpha   90.00
_cell.angle_beta   90.00
_cell.angle_gamma   90.00
#
_symmetry.space_group_name_H-M   'P 1'
#
loop_
_entity.id
_entity.type
_entity.pdbx_description
1 polymer ?
#
loop_
_entity_poly.entity_id
_entity_poly.type
_entity_poly.pdbx_seq_one_letter_code
_entity_poly.pdbx_strand_id
1 'polypeptide(L)'
;METSSLQNFDSSSAVNSYSQLGSAVLNVQSQLEEFFTSSNAPTQLEYVYDITDFAAKEALLQDNSIDGLNFPQIEVLSEQAMQGALGAYSTEQNTIYLSEALLDPGQDGLLTRVLLEETGHFFDTLLNPGGDTSGDEGELFQNIVMGNSLSVSELTRIQSENDWGMINVNGANVLVEQNNSIGSATDLGAIAGSRSLTGYVGSDDTNDYYRFTVNDTSVNVGFSLDLTGLGADADLQLLNSSGTVINSSSAGGTTSDFIRTNLSAGTYYARVYQFSGNTNYNLRLETNGAGTNLDNARNLGVLAATQSFTDYVGPTSANDYYRFSLNNTSNFSLALNGMSADGDVQLLNSSGGVITSSTAGGSSAESISTTLGAGTYYVRVFPFNGAITNYNLSLGADGAGNSLGAARSIGALSATQRFFDYVGNNDTNDYYSFSLSNYSNFSLALSGMTADGDVQLLNSSGSVIASSAAGSTTAEFINTALGAGTYYVRVYPFGGANTNYELSLGATIINDNSRGAARNIGTLSGTRTFSDFVGSTDINDYYRFSLGSTRNFRLGLSGMTADGDVQLLNSSGGVISSSALGGSSSESISTTLGAGTYYVRVYPFGGANTNYNLSLTA
;
A
#
# COMPACT_ATOMS: atom_id res chain seq x y z
N MET A 1 -30.09 37.82 -39.80
CA MET A 1 -28.88 37.22 -40.41
C MET A 1 -27.96 38.39 -40.71
N GLU A 2 -27.35 38.92 -39.67
CA GLU A 2 -26.17 39.79 -39.81
C GLU A 2 -24.98 38.85 -39.72
N THR A 3 -24.18 38.84 -40.78
CA THR A 3 -22.91 38.12 -40.85
C THR A 3 -21.93 38.84 -39.94
N SER A 4 -21.52 38.20 -38.85
CA SER A 4 -20.39 38.65 -38.01
C SER A 4 -19.16 38.91 -38.91
N SER A 5 -18.54 40.08 -38.74
CA SER A 5 -17.48 40.63 -39.59
C SER A 5 -16.08 40.08 -39.31
N LEU A 6 -15.95 39.07 -38.45
CA LEU A 6 -14.69 38.47 -38.00
C LEU A 6 -13.96 37.57 -39.03
N GLN A 7 -14.18 37.72 -40.34
CA GLN A 7 -13.60 36.83 -41.38
C GLN A 7 -12.06 36.87 -41.51
N ASN A 8 -11.34 37.66 -40.70
CA ASN A 8 -9.90 37.92 -40.86
C ASN A 8 -9.00 37.59 -39.65
N PHE A 9 -9.50 36.98 -38.57
CA PHE A 9 -8.59 36.33 -37.60
C PHE A 9 -8.14 35.00 -38.21
N ASP A 10 -7.21 35.12 -39.13
CA ASP A 10 -6.53 34.09 -39.90
C ASP A 10 -7.38 33.08 -40.70
N SER A 11 -7.30 33.16 -42.04
CA SER A 11 -7.84 32.17 -42.97
C SER A 11 -6.83 31.08 -43.37
N SER A 12 -5.80 30.84 -42.56
CA SER A 12 -4.71 29.90 -42.88
C SER A 12 -5.20 28.48 -43.17
N SER A 13 -4.38 27.73 -43.90
CA SER A 13 -4.66 26.32 -44.17
C SER A 13 -4.74 25.47 -42.90
N ALA A 14 -4.05 25.85 -41.83
CA ALA A 14 -4.04 25.13 -40.55
C ALA A 14 -5.40 25.23 -39.85
N VAL A 15 -5.96 26.43 -39.69
CA VAL A 15 -7.28 26.67 -39.07
C VAL A 15 -8.39 25.91 -39.80
N ASN A 16 -8.31 25.85 -41.14
CA ASN A 16 -9.25 25.11 -41.97
C ASN A 16 -9.07 23.58 -41.91
N SER A 17 -7.91 23.09 -41.45
CA SER A 17 -7.56 21.67 -41.41
C SER A 17 -7.86 21.00 -40.07
N TYR A 18 -7.96 21.77 -38.97
CA TYR A 18 -8.16 21.25 -37.62
C TYR A 18 -9.40 21.89 -36.96
N SER A 19 -10.44 21.10 -36.70
CA SER A 19 -11.70 21.61 -36.12
C SER A 19 -11.55 22.18 -34.70
N GLN A 20 -10.61 21.63 -33.93
CA GLN A 20 -10.29 22.07 -32.56
C GLN A 20 -9.66 23.46 -32.58
N LEU A 21 -8.68 23.65 -33.48
CA LEU A 21 -8.03 24.94 -33.71
C LEU A 21 -9.03 25.99 -34.20
N GLY A 22 -9.90 25.64 -35.15
CA GLY A 22 -10.97 26.54 -35.59
C GLY A 22 -11.91 26.96 -34.44
N SER A 23 -12.20 26.06 -33.50
CA SER A 23 -13.03 26.38 -32.33
C SER A 23 -12.31 27.27 -31.33
N ALA A 24 -11.01 27.03 -31.09
CA ALA A 24 -10.19 27.84 -30.20
C ALA A 24 -10.00 29.26 -30.75
N VAL A 25 -9.76 29.42 -32.06
CA VAL A 25 -9.67 30.73 -32.72
C VAL A 25 -10.97 31.53 -32.55
N LEU A 26 -12.13 30.92 -32.76
CA LEU A 26 -13.43 31.58 -32.52
C LEU A 26 -13.59 32.02 -31.06
N ASN A 27 -13.07 31.24 -30.11
CA ASN A 27 -13.11 31.57 -28.69
C ASN A 27 -12.20 32.77 -28.38
N VAL A 28 -10.96 32.75 -28.86
CA VAL A 28 -10.02 33.88 -28.73
C VAL A 28 -10.62 35.16 -29.31
N GLN A 29 -11.19 35.10 -30.51
CA GLN A 29 -11.87 36.25 -31.12
C GLN A 29 -12.96 36.82 -30.19
N SER A 30 -13.85 35.96 -29.68
CA SER A 30 -14.91 36.38 -28.77
C SER A 30 -14.39 37.02 -27.49
N GLN A 31 -13.28 36.50 -26.93
CA GLN A 31 -12.68 37.05 -25.72
C GLN A 31 -12.00 38.40 -25.97
N LEU A 32 -11.34 38.56 -27.12
CA LEU A 32 -10.74 39.83 -27.51
C LEU A 32 -11.80 40.90 -27.78
N GLU A 33 -12.91 40.56 -28.45
CA GLU A 33 -14.05 41.47 -28.62
C GLU A 33 -14.61 41.94 -27.27
N GLU A 34 -14.81 41.03 -26.33
CA GLU A 34 -15.27 41.36 -24.97
C GLU A 34 -14.25 42.25 -24.24
N PHE A 35 -12.96 41.93 -24.34
CA PHE A 35 -11.90 42.72 -23.71
C PHE A 35 -11.84 44.15 -24.25
N PHE A 36 -11.72 44.32 -25.58
CA PHE A 36 -11.53 45.65 -26.20
C PHE A 36 -12.80 46.51 -26.15
N THR A 37 -13.99 45.92 -26.02
CA THR A 37 -15.24 46.68 -25.79
C THR A 37 -15.45 47.08 -24.33
N SER A 38 -14.61 46.59 -23.41
CA SER A 38 -14.73 46.88 -21.98
C SER A 38 -14.24 48.28 -21.63
N SER A 39 -14.85 48.91 -20.62
CA SER A 39 -14.42 50.22 -20.12
C SER A 39 -13.02 50.22 -19.47
N ASN A 40 -12.50 49.04 -19.13
CA ASN A 40 -11.22 48.88 -18.45
C ASN A 40 -10.07 48.59 -19.41
N ALA A 41 -10.35 48.28 -20.68
CA ALA A 41 -9.34 47.97 -21.69
C ALA A 41 -8.20 48.99 -21.75
N PRO A 42 -8.45 50.32 -21.73
CA PRO A 42 -7.35 51.29 -21.79
C PRO A 42 -6.37 51.16 -20.60
N THR A 43 -6.91 51.01 -19.39
CA THR A 43 -6.10 50.85 -18.17
C THR A 43 -5.46 49.48 -18.06
N GLN A 44 -6.09 48.44 -18.61
CA GLN A 44 -5.54 47.10 -18.62
C GLN A 44 -4.41 46.96 -19.63
N LEU A 45 -4.51 47.58 -20.81
CA LEU A 45 -3.41 47.64 -21.77
C LEU A 45 -2.19 48.35 -21.18
N GLU A 46 -2.37 49.47 -20.48
CA GLU A 46 -1.29 50.18 -19.77
C GLU A 46 -0.75 49.41 -18.55
N TYR A 47 -1.48 48.41 -18.06
CA TYR A 47 -1.04 47.55 -16.99
C TYR A 47 -0.21 46.37 -17.51
N VAL A 48 -0.51 45.90 -18.72
CA VAL A 48 0.20 44.79 -19.37
C VAL A 48 1.46 45.29 -20.08
N TYR A 49 1.35 46.36 -20.87
CA TYR A 49 2.38 46.77 -21.83
C TYR A 49 3.05 48.10 -21.46
N ASP A 50 4.36 48.20 -21.73
CA ASP A 50 5.12 49.45 -21.61
C ASP A 50 4.94 50.34 -22.86
N ILE A 51 3.68 50.68 -23.18
CA ILE A 51 3.24 51.27 -24.47
C ILE A 51 4.07 52.49 -24.90
N THR A 52 4.66 52.39 -26.09
CA THR A 52 5.44 53.47 -26.74
C THR A 52 4.70 54.11 -27.92
N ASP A 53 3.79 53.38 -28.59
CA ASP A 53 2.91 53.91 -29.64
C ASP A 53 1.48 54.14 -29.12
N PHE A 54 1.26 55.31 -28.52
CA PHE A 54 -0.06 55.72 -28.06
C PHE A 54 -1.09 55.87 -29.19
N ALA A 55 -0.67 56.14 -30.42
CA ALA A 55 -1.62 56.25 -31.54
C ALA A 55 -2.15 54.88 -31.94
N ALA A 56 -1.31 53.84 -31.91
CA ALA A 56 -1.73 52.46 -32.10
C ALA A 56 -2.70 52.01 -30.99
N LYS A 57 -2.42 52.35 -29.72
CA LYS A 57 -3.33 52.09 -28.60
C LYS A 57 -4.70 52.74 -28.81
N GLU A 58 -4.75 54.02 -29.15
CA GLU A 58 -6.03 54.71 -29.39
C GLU A 58 -6.77 54.12 -30.59
N ALA A 59 -6.06 53.71 -31.66
CA ALA A 59 -6.68 53.06 -32.82
C ALA A 59 -7.34 51.73 -32.46
N LEU A 60 -6.71 50.90 -31.61
CA LEU A 60 -7.29 49.65 -31.11
C LEU A 60 -8.59 49.89 -30.32
N LEU A 61 -8.68 51.01 -29.60
CA LEU A 61 -9.81 51.34 -28.72
C LEU A 61 -10.95 52.09 -29.43
N GLN A 62 -10.69 52.78 -30.55
CA GLN A 62 -11.62 53.78 -31.10
C GLN A 62 -12.81 53.19 -31.88
N ASP A 63 -12.66 52.01 -32.51
CA ASP A 63 -13.75 51.37 -33.27
C ASP A 63 -14.35 50.14 -32.54
N ASN A 64 -13.86 49.81 -31.34
CA ASN A 64 -14.14 48.54 -30.64
C ASN A 64 -13.99 47.31 -31.54
N SER A 65 -13.20 47.45 -32.61
CA SER A 65 -13.09 46.46 -33.67
C SER A 65 -11.62 46.24 -33.95
N ILE A 66 -11.20 45.01 -33.72
CA ILE A 66 -9.92 44.46 -34.18
C ILE A 66 -9.95 44.20 -35.71
N ASP A 67 -11.04 44.55 -36.41
CA ASP A 67 -11.18 44.36 -37.85
C ASP A 67 -10.15 45.21 -38.62
N GLY A 68 -9.41 44.55 -39.52
CA GLY A 68 -8.41 45.21 -40.36
C GLY A 68 -7.00 45.22 -39.79
N LEU A 69 -6.78 44.67 -38.57
CA LEU A 69 -5.45 44.33 -38.11
C LEU A 69 -4.85 43.21 -38.96
N ASN A 70 -3.54 43.29 -39.20
CA ASN A 70 -2.78 42.23 -39.85
C ASN A 70 -2.41 41.15 -38.83
N PHE A 71 -3.42 40.39 -38.37
CA PHE A 71 -3.21 39.30 -37.42
C PHE A 71 -2.17 38.30 -37.94
N PRO A 72 -1.39 37.67 -37.04
CA PRO A 72 -0.41 36.70 -37.43
C PRO A 72 -1.04 35.48 -38.10
N GLN A 73 -0.29 34.85 -39.00
CA GLN A 73 -0.64 33.53 -39.53
C GLN A 73 -0.45 32.47 -38.46
N ILE A 74 -1.24 31.39 -38.49
CA ILE A 74 -1.07 30.24 -37.60
C ILE A 74 -0.49 29.06 -38.39
N GLU A 75 0.65 28.56 -37.94
CA GLU A 75 1.27 27.34 -38.45
C GLU A 75 1.38 26.28 -37.36
N VAL A 76 1.15 25.01 -37.71
CA VAL A 76 1.31 23.88 -36.79
C VAL A 76 2.60 23.16 -37.10
N LEU A 77 3.46 22.98 -36.10
CA LEU A 77 4.75 22.32 -36.18
C LEU A 77 4.78 21.08 -35.27
N SER A 78 5.73 20.17 -35.52
CA SER A 78 5.93 19.03 -34.64
C SER A 78 6.52 19.46 -33.29
N GLU A 79 6.29 18.68 -32.24
CA GLU A 79 6.88 18.92 -30.92
C GLU A 79 8.42 19.08 -30.97
N GLN A 80 9.08 18.30 -31.84
CA GLN A 80 10.52 18.39 -32.05
C GLN A 80 10.94 19.73 -32.67
N ALA A 81 10.17 20.25 -33.63
CA ALA A 81 10.42 21.52 -34.28
C ALA A 81 10.20 22.70 -33.31
N MET A 82 9.20 22.58 -32.44
CA MET A 82 8.91 23.55 -31.39
C MET A 82 9.89 23.52 -30.22
N GLN A 83 10.81 22.54 -30.18
CA GLN A 83 11.84 22.41 -29.14
C GLN A 83 11.29 22.43 -27.70
N GLY A 84 10.07 21.94 -27.51
CA GLY A 84 9.39 21.89 -26.21
C GLY A 84 8.28 22.93 -26.03
N ALA A 85 8.28 24.04 -26.78
CA ALA A 85 7.23 25.06 -26.68
C ALA A 85 5.88 24.54 -27.24
N LEU A 86 4.74 24.98 -26.67
CA LEU A 86 3.42 24.70 -27.26
C LEU A 86 2.90 25.80 -28.16
N GLY A 87 3.22 27.05 -27.84
CA GLY A 87 2.98 28.22 -28.65
C GLY A 87 4.28 29.00 -28.78
N ALA A 88 4.43 29.71 -29.88
CA ALA A 88 5.48 30.68 -30.04
C ALA A 88 5.09 31.74 -31.06
N TYR A 89 5.39 33.01 -30.78
CA TYR A 89 5.13 34.12 -31.68
C TYR A 89 6.44 34.65 -32.26
N SER A 90 6.47 34.81 -33.59
CA SER A 90 7.60 35.40 -34.31
C SER A 90 7.25 36.79 -34.81
N THR A 91 7.86 37.80 -34.20
CA THR A 91 7.79 39.20 -34.64
C THR A 91 8.32 39.40 -36.07
N GLU A 92 9.41 38.71 -36.45
CA GLU A 92 10.00 38.83 -37.79
C GLU A 92 9.07 38.29 -38.88
N GLN A 93 8.35 37.20 -38.60
CA GLN A 93 7.51 36.51 -39.58
C GLN A 93 6.02 36.82 -39.43
N ASN A 94 5.62 37.57 -38.39
CA ASN A 94 4.23 37.80 -38.00
C ASN A 94 3.42 36.49 -38.02
N THR A 95 3.94 35.47 -37.32
CA THR A 95 3.41 34.10 -37.35
C THR A 95 3.39 33.52 -35.94
N ILE A 96 2.26 32.94 -35.56
CA ILE A 96 2.09 32.08 -34.38
C ILE A 96 2.36 30.64 -34.81
N TYR A 97 3.32 30.01 -34.16
CA TYR A 97 3.60 28.59 -34.30
C TYR A 97 2.99 27.83 -33.14
N LEU A 98 2.23 26.78 -33.44
CA LEU A 98 1.63 25.90 -32.45
C LEU A 98 2.21 24.50 -32.57
N SER A 99 2.47 23.87 -31.43
CA SER A 99 2.82 22.46 -31.38
C SER A 99 1.61 21.58 -31.71
N GLU A 100 1.83 20.53 -32.50
CA GLU A 100 0.80 19.53 -32.83
C GLU A 100 0.22 18.84 -31.57
N ALA A 101 0.94 18.83 -30.45
CA ALA A 101 0.48 18.30 -29.17
C ALA A 101 -0.77 19.02 -28.61
N LEU A 102 -0.99 20.27 -29.00
CA LEU A 102 -2.20 21.01 -28.63
C LEU A 102 -3.48 20.52 -29.33
N LEU A 103 -3.32 19.66 -30.36
CA LEU A 103 -4.43 19.14 -31.16
C LEU A 103 -4.92 17.78 -30.67
N ASP A 104 -4.44 17.33 -29.51
CA ASP A 104 -4.93 16.13 -28.85
C ASP A 104 -6.33 16.36 -28.24
N PRO A 105 -7.27 15.39 -28.35
CA PRO A 105 -8.61 15.54 -27.81
C PRO A 105 -8.63 15.85 -26.30
N GLY A 106 -9.39 16.87 -25.91
CA GLY A 106 -9.57 17.26 -24.50
C GLY A 106 -8.70 18.42 -24.01
N GLN A 107 -7.97 19.08 -24.92
CA GLN A 107 -7.09 20.22 -24.62
C GLN A 107 -7.70 21.60 -24.98
N ASP A 108 -9.00 21.69 -25.27
CA ASP A 108 -9.65 22.90 -25.83
C ASP A 108 -9.41 24.18 -24.99
N GLY A 109 -9.39 24.05 -23.66
CA GLY A 109 -9.10 25.15 -22.74
C GLY A 109 -7.62 25.57 -22.76
N LEU A 110 -6.71 24.61 -22.94
CA LEU A 110 -5.28 24.87 -23.04
C LEU A 110 -4.92 25.54 -24.37
N LEU A 111 -5.45 25.04 -25.49
CA LEU A 111 -5.22 25.61 -26.81
C LEU A 111 -5.71 27.06 -26.93
N THR A 112 -6.88 27.37 -26.37
CA THR A 112 -7.40 28.75 -26.32
C THR A 112 -6.48 29.67 -25.51
N ARG A 113 -5.96 29.17 -24.38
CA ARG A 113 -5.07 29.92 -23.49
C ARG A 113 -3.75 30.24 -24.18
N VAL A 114 -3.11 29.24 -24.79
CA VAL A 114 -1.86 29.42 -25.54
C VAL A 114 -2.09 30.43 -26.67
N LEU A 115 -3.16 30.30 -27.46
CA LEU A 115 -3.44 31.25 -28.54
C LEU A 115 -3.61 32.69 -28.06
N LEU A 116 -4.24 32.91 -26.89
CA LEU A 116 -4.37 34.24 -26.30
C LEU A 116 -3.03 34.83 -25.86
N GLU A 117 -2.16 33.99 -25.30
CA GLU A 117 -0.80 34.34 -24.90
C GLU A 117 0.01 34.81 -26.12
N GLU A 118 0.05 34.01 -27.18
CA GLU A 118 0.74 34.35 -28.43
C GLU A 118 0.16 35.58 -29.13
N THR A 119 -1.16 35.78 -28.99
CA THR A 119 -1.80 37.00 -29.50
C THR A 119 -1.43 38.22 -28.66
N GLY A 120 -1.12 38.05 -27.37
CA GLY A 120 -0.61 39.07 -26.48
C GLY A 120 0.75 39.62 -26.92
N HIS A 121 1.68 38.74 -27.32
CA HIS A 121 2.98 39.13 -27.88
C HIS A 121 2.83 39.88 -29.23
N PHE A 122 1.87 39.48 -30.05
CA PHE A 122 1.50 40.25 -31.25
C PHE A 122 1.03 41.68 -30.91
N PHE A 123 0.20 41.83 -29.88
CA PHE A 123 -0.23 43.16 -29.43
C PHE A 123 0.93 43.98 -28.86
N ASP A 124 1.91 43.35 -28.20
CA ASP A 124 3.12 44.06 -27.79
C ASP A 124 3.86 44.64 -29.00
N THR A 125 4.09 43.83 -30.04
CA THR A 125 4.71 44.29 -31.29
C THR A 125 3.98 45.49 -31.91
N LEU A 126 2.65 45.50 -31.85
CA LEU A 126 1.82 46.58 -32.38
C LEU A 126 1.90 47.86 -31.53
N LEU A 127 1.91 47.72 -30.21
CA LEU A 127 1.92 48.82 -29.25
C LEU A 127 3.33 49.35 -28.98
N ASN A 128 4.35 48.54 -29.25
CA ASN A 128 5.77 48.79 -29.02
C ASN A 128 6.64 48.48 -30.26
N PRO A 129 6.49 49.20 -31.39
CA PRO A 129 7.21 48.86 -32.61
C PRO A 129 8.74 48.92 -32.44
N GLY A 130 9.39 47.74 -32.50
CA GLY A 130 10.84 47.59 -32.32
C GLY A 130 11.32 47.67 -30.87
N GLY A 131 10.39 47.69 -29.90
CA GLY A 131 10.62 47.45 -28.49
C GLY A 131 10.07 46.09 -28.07
N ASP A 132 10.19 45.81 -26.78
CA ASP A 132 9.75 44.58 -26.11
C ASP A 132 9.32 45.00 -24.70
N THR A 133 8.11 44.64 -24.29
CA THR A 133 7.70 44.82 -22.88
C THR A 133 8.51 43.84 -22.03
N SER A 134 9.01 44.28 -20.87
CA SER A 134 9.77 43.36 -20.02
C SER A 134 8.86 42.33 -19.35
N GLY A 135 9.25 41.06 -19.41
CA GLY A 135 8.48 39.97 -18.81
C GLY A 135 7.94 39.03 -19.88
N ASP A 136 6.93 38.25 -19.50
CA ASP A 136 6.04 37.54 -20.40
C ASP A 136 4.70 38.30 -20.45
N GLU A 137 4.66 39.39 -21.21
CA GLU A 137 3.46 40.21 -21.37
C GLU A 137 2.34 39.47 -22.11
N GLY A 138 2.68 38.44 -22.90
CA GLY A 138 1.73 37.50 -23.48
C GLY A 138 0.94 36.77 -22.39
N GLU A 139 1.62 36.19 -21.39
CA GLU A 139 0.98 35.49 -20.27
C GLU A 139 0.17 36.46 -19.40
N LEU A 140 0.71 37.67 -19.16
CA LEU A 140 -0.02 38.70 -18.41
C LEU A 140 -1.30 39.13 -19.14
N PHE A 141 -1.21 39.35 -20.45
CA PHE A 141 -2.36 39.67 -21.30
C PHE A 141 -3.41 38.57 -21.26
N GLN A 142 -2.99 37.32 -21.46
CA GLN A 142 -3.85 36.14 -21.40
C GLN A 142 -4.61 36.07 -20.08
N ASN A 143 -3.93 36.29 -18.94
CA ASN A 143 -4.58 36.25 -17.63
C ASN A 143 -5.61 37.37 -17.44
N ILE A 144 -5.30 38.57 -17.93
CA ILE A 144 -6.19 39.72 -17.87
C ILE A 144 -7.44 39.51 -18.73
N VAL A 145 -7.29 39.02 -19.97
CA VAL A 145 -8.41 38.74 -20.88
C VAL A 145 -9.32 37.64 -20.33
N MET A 146 -8.73 36.61 -19.71
CA MET A 146 -9.50 35.51 -19.10
C MET A 146 -10.08 35.85 -17.71
N GLY A 147 -9.80 37.04 -17.16
CA GLY A 147 -10.29 37.48 -15.85
C GLY A 147 -9.66 36.76 -14.66
N ASN A 148 -8.47 36.19 -14.83
CA ASN A 148 -7.73 35.51 -13.77
C ASN A 148 -7.14 36.53 -12.78
N SER A 149 -7.21 36.21 -11.48
CA SER A 149 -6.58 37.05 -10.44
C SER A 149 -5.19 36.53 -10.12
N LEU A 150 -4.18 37.38 -10.28
CA LEU A 150 -2.77 37.07 -9.99
C LEU A 150 -2.40 37.50 -8.57
N SER A 151 -1.62 36.67 -7.86
CA SER A 151 -0.97 37.09 -6.63
C SER A 151 0.18 38.06 -6.94
N VAL A 152 0.65 38.81 -5.93
CA VAL A 152 1.79 39.72 -6.10
C VAL A 152 3.05 38.97 -6.55
N SER A 153 3.26 37.74 -6.05
CA SER A 153 4.39 36.91 -6.46
C SER A 153 4.26 36.44 -7.90
N GLU A 154 3.06 36.02 -8.32
CA GLU A 154 2.83 35.57 -9.70
C GLU A 154 2.99 36.73 -10.68
N LEU A 155 2.47 37.91 -10.34
CA LEU A 155 2.68 39.12 -11.14
C LEU A 155 4.17 39.47 -11.28
N THR A 156 4.91 39.46 -10.17
CA THR A 156 6.34 39.78 -10.17
C THR A 156 7.13 38.78 -11.00
N ARG A 157 6.75 37.50 -10.95
CA ARG A 157 7.35 36.44 -11.75
C ARG A 157 7.11 36.68 -13.25
N ILE A 158 5.86 36.89 -13.66
CA ILE A 158 5.51 37.14 -15.07
C ILE A 158 6.28 38.36 -15.60
N GLN A 159 6.31 39.45 -14.84
CA GLN A 159 7.04 40.68 -15.21
C GLN A 159 8.58 40.54 -15.21
N SER A 160 9.11 39.39 -14.79
CA SER A 160 10.54 39.09 -14.77
C SER A 160 10.94 37.92 -15.65
N GLU A 161 9.96 37.23 -16.25
CA GLU A 161 10.21 36.11 -17.13
C GLU A 161 10.78 36.61 -18.46
N ASN A 162 11.78 35.91 -18.97
CA ASN A 162 12.30 36.15 -20.32
C ASN A 162 12.05 34.88 -21.09
N ASP A 163 11.07 34.92 -21.98
CA ASP A 163 10.49 33.79 -22.69
C ASP A 163 11.01 33.68 -24.13
N TRP A 164 11.97 34.53 -24.51
CA TRP A 164 12.65 34.45 -25.80
C TRP A 164 13.40 33.13 -25.99
N GLY A 165 13.16 32.47 -27.12
CA GLY A 165 13.81 31.22 -27.49
C GLY A 165 13.92 31.00 -29.00
N MET A 166 14.56 29.91 -29.41
CA MET A 166 14.68 29.53 -30.81
C MET A 166 13.83 28.29 -31.10
N ILE A 167 13.05 28.31 -32.19
CA ILE A 167 12.35 27.12 -32.74
C ILE A 167 12.94 26.75 -34.11
N ASN A 168 12.71 25.52 -34.58
CA ASN A 168 13.15 25.07 -35.88
C ASN A 168 12.00 25.03 -36.90
N VAL A 169 12.00 25.96 -37.86
CA VAL A 169 11.00 26.02 -38.92
C VAL A 169 11.66 25.60 -40.23
N ASN A 170 11.27 24.45 -40.76
CA ASN A 170 11.80 23.90 -42.03
C ASN A 170 13.35 23.81 -42.08
N GLY A 171 14.00 23.54 -40.94
CA GLY A 171 15.46 23.44 -40.85
C GLY A 171 16.20 24.76 -40.57
N ALA A 172 15.48 25.89 -40.45
CA ALA A 172 16.04 27.17 -40.03
C ALA A 172 15.67 27.47 -38.57
N ASN A 173 16.57 28.12 -37.84
CA ASN A 173 16.29 28.57 -36.48
C ASN A 173 15.59 29.94 -36.53
N VAL A 174 14.41 30.05 -35.93
CA VAL A 174 13.59 31.26 -35.85
C VAL A 174 13.55 31.70 -34.39
N LEU A 175 13.87 32.98 -34.14
CA LEU A 175 13.75 33.60 -32.82
C LEU A 175 12.27 33.92 -32.59
N VAL A 176 11.78 33.57 -31.41
CA VAL A 176 10.39 33.68 -31.00
C VAL A 176 10.31 33.97 -29.52
N GLU A 177 9.19 34.55 -29.10
CA GLU A 177 8.72 34.51 -27.71
C GLU A 177 8.00 33.17 -27.52
N GLN A 178 8.40 32.40 -26.51
CA GLN A 178 7.96 31.01 -26.30
C GLN A 178 7.13 30.89 -25.04
N ASN A 179 6.02 30.20 -25.19
CA ASN A 179 5.25 29.75 -24.04
C ASN A 179 5.99 28.65 -23.25
N ASN A 180 6.69 29.00 -22.17
CA ASN A 180 7.27 28.05 -21.21
C ASN A 180 6.27 27.71 -20.07
N SER A 181 5.03 27.35 -20.44
CA SER A 181 3.95 27.07 -19.50
C SER A 181 3.68 25.57 -19.29
N ILE A 182 2.59 25.28 -18.56
CA ILE A 182 1.99 23.95 -18.37
C ILE A 182 1.87 23.09 -19.65
N GLY A 183 1.90 23.73 -20.80
CA GLY A 183 1.86 23.11 -22.10
C GLY A 183 3.09 22.26 -22.42
N SER A 184 4.29 22.76 -22.13
CA SER A 184 5.57 22.11 -22.41
C SER A 184 5.94 21.05 -21.37
N ALA A 185 5.02 20.77 -20.43
CA ALA A 185 5.28 19.97 -19.25
C ALA A 185 5.81 18.58 -19.60
N THR A 186 6.89 18.18 -18.94
CA THR A 186 7.46 16.84 -19.06
C THR A 186 6.43 15.80 -18.64
N ASP A 187 5.99 14.96 -19.59
CA ASP A 187 4.96 13.96 -19.32
C ASP A 187 5.51 12.78 -18.52
N LEU A 188 5.02 12.64 -17.29
CA LEU A 188 5.29 11.52 -16.42
C LEU A 188 4.31 10.36 -16.66
N GLY A 189 3.21 10.58 -17.38
CA GLY A 189 2.14 9.60 -17.53
C GLY A 189 1.50 9.26 -16.17
N ALA A 190 1.01 8.03 -16.05
CA ALA A 190 0.32 7.58 -14.86
C ALA A 190 1.27 7.38 -13.67
N ILE A 191 0.99 8.03 -12.55
CA ILE A 191 1.71 7.78 -11.31
C ILE A 191 1.02 6.63 -10.57
N ALA A 192 1.79 5.58 -10.30
CA ALA A 192 1.41 4.49 -9.42
C ALA A 192 2.55 4.26 -8.42
N GLY A 193 2.32 4.61 -7.15
CA GLY A 193 3.37 4.58 -6.13
C GLY A 193 4.22 5.85 -6.19
N SER A 194 5.55 5.71 -6.13
CA SER A 194 6.50 6.82 -6.03
C SER A 194 7.29 7.02 -7.33
N ARG A 195 7.49 8.28 -7.73
CA ARG A 195 8.38 8.69 -8.82
C ARG A 195 9.33 9.77 -8.32
N SER A 196 10.60 9.70 -8.70
CA SER A 196 11.62 10.70 -8.34
C SER A 196 12.29 11.24 -9.59
N LEU A 197 12.57 12.53 -9.57
CA LEU A 197 13.12 13.34 -10.64
C LEU A 197 14.18 14.28 -10.06
N THR A 198 15.07 14.74 -10.91
CA THR A 198 16.02 15.81 -10.60
C THR A 198 15.96 16.85 -11.71
N GLY A 199 16.05 18.12 -11.35
CA GLY A 199 16.02 19.21 -12.32
C GLY A 199 16.76 20.43 -11.80
N TYR A 200 16.59 21.54 -12.51
CA TYR A 200 17.23 22.81 -12.21
C TYR A 200 16.25 23.94 -12.52
N VAL A 201 16.15 24.91 -11.64
CA VAL A 201 15.50 26.20 -11.95
C VAL A 201 16.47 27.34 -11.69
N GLY A 202 16.43 28.37 -12.54
CA GLY A 202 17.35 29.50 -12.53
C GLY A 202 16.95 30.61 -13.49
N SER A 203 17.79 31.65 -13.59
CA SER A 203 17.52 32.84 -14.42
C SER A 203 17.24 32.57 -15.90
N ASP A 204 17.75 31.45 -16.41
CA ASP A 204 17.64 31.05 -17.82
C ASP A 204 16.63 29.90 -18.00
N ASP A 205 16.05 29.41 -16.90
CA ASP A 205 15.14 28.27 -16.83
C ASP A 205 14.26 28.43 -15.57
N THR A 206 13.30 29.34 -15.66
CA THR A 206 12.56 29.86 -14.50
C THR A 206 11.52 28.87 -13.97
N ASN A 207 11.09 27.92 -14.79
CA ASN A 207 9.94 27.06 -14.56
C ASN A 207 10.15 25.66 -15.15
N ASP A 208 9.97 24.65 -14.30
CA ASP A 208 9.87 23.26 -14.69
C ASP A 208 8.44 22.74 -14.44
N TYR A 209 7.73 22.37 -15.51
CA TYR A 209 6.42 21.74 -15.41
C TYR A 209 6.49 20.22 -15.66
N TYR A 210 5.77 19.46 -14.85
CA TYR A 210 5.65 18.02 -14.92
C TYR A 210 4.19 17.59 -14.98
N ARG A 211 3.76 17.00 -16.11
CA ARG A 211 2.40 16.50 -16.30
C ARG A 211 2.29 15.07 -15.78
N PHE A 212 1.19 14.74 -15.11
CA PHE A 212 0.94 13.37 -14.66
C PHE A 212 -0.55 13.03 -14.57
N THR A 213 -0.87 11.74 -14.61
CA THR A 213 -2.25 11.24 -14.43
C THR A 213 -2.39 10.41 -13.16
N VAL A 214 -3.51 10.61 -12.47
CA VAL A 214 -3.97 9.77 -11.37
C VAL A 214 -5.06 8.86 -11.94
N ASN A 215 -4.78 7.55 -12.03
CA ASN A 215 -5.65 6.59 -12.71
C ASN A 215 -6.62 5.84 -11.78
N ASP A 216 -6.49 6.00 -10.46
CA ASP A 216 -7.32 5.25 -9.51
C ASP A 216 -8.74 5.83 -9.46
N THR A 217 -9.73 5.01 -9.81
CA THR A 217 -11.16 5.35 -9.77
C THR A 217 -11.73 5.38 -8.35
N SER A 218 -10.95 5.02 -7.34
CA SER A 218 -11.28 5.23 -5.95
C SER A 218 -11.40 6.73 -5.68
N VAL A 219 -12.48 7.16 -5.04
CA VAL A 219 -12.70 8.57 -4.75
C VAL A 219 -11.59 9.08 -3.83
N ASN A 220 -10.74 9.98 -4.32
CA ASN A 220 -9.65 10.67 -3.62
C ASN A 220 -8.45 9.79 -3.18
N VAL A 221 -7.36 9.87 -3.96
CA VAL A 221 -6.06 9.25 -3.67
C VAL A 221 -5.17 10.24 -2.91
N GLY A 222 -4.57 9.80 -1.80
CA GLY A 222 -3.55 10.56 -1.09
C GLY A 222 -2.32 10.78 -1.97
N PHE A 223 -1.95 12.05 -2.17
CA PHE A 223 -0.90 12.47 -3.07
C PHE A 223 0.11 13.38 -2.36
N SER A 224 1.39 13.09 -2.54
CA SER A 224 2.48 13.95 -2.07
C SER A 224 3.38 14.42 -3.21
N LEU A 225 3.87 15.65 -3.06
CA LEU A 225 5.01 16.19 -3.79
C LEU A 225 6.06 16.64 -2.78
N ASP A 226 7.31 16.28 -3.01
CA ASP A 226 8.45 16.69 -2.21
C ASP A 226 9.52 17.32 -3.11
N LEU A 227 9.85 18.58 -2.85
CA LEU A 227 10.93 19.33 -3.49
C LEU A 227 12.07 19.49 -2.48
N THR A 228 13.22 18.87 -2.76
CA THR A 228 14.33 18.76 -1.81
C THR A 228 15.69 18.96 -2.47
N GLY A 229 16.74 19.13 -1.68
CA GLY A 229 18.11 19.29 -2.18
C GLY A 229 18.39 20.66 -2.80
N LEU A 230 17.62 21.67 -2.37
CA LEU A 230 17.74 23.05 -2.83
C LEU A 230 19.05 23.69 -2.34
N GLY A 231 19.73 24.40 -3.24
CA GLY A 231 20.88 25.28 -2.97
C GLY A 231 20.54 26.77 -3.00
N ALA A 232 19.37 27.13 -3.53
CA ALA A 232 18.75 28.45 -3.52
C ALA A 232 17.21 28.29 -3.50
N ASP A 233 16.47 29.41 -3.51
CA ASP A 233 15.04 29.44 -3.24
C ASP A 233 14.23 29.04 -4.49
N ALA A 234 13.51 27.94 -4.37
CA ALA A 234 12.59 27.44 -5.40
C ALA A 234 11.33 26.93 -4.74
N ASP A 235 10.20 27.24 -5.34
CA ASP A 235 8.88 26.97 -4.82
C ASP A 235 8.22 25.82 -5.59
N LEU A 236 7.14 25.28 -5.03
CA LEU A 236 6.41 24.14 -5.58
C LEU A 236 4.91 24.45 -5.69
N GLN A 237 4.33 24.23 -6.86
CA GLN A 237 2.89 24.32 -7.11
C GLN A 237 2.33 23.01 -7.66
N LEU A 238 1.07 22.74 -7.35
CA LEU A 238 0.27 21.69 -7.93
C LEU A 238 -0.93 22.34 -8.64
N LEU A 239 -1.11 22.00 -9.92
CA LEU A 239 -2.13 22.56 -10.79
C LEU A 239 -3.07 21.47 -11.31
N ASN A 240 -4.33 21.84 -11.56
CA ASN A 240 -5.30 20.96 -12.20
C ASN A 240 -5.14 20.95 -13.73
N SER A 241 -6.01 20.21 -14.43
CA SER A 241 -5.97 20.11 -15.90
C SER A 241 -6.25 21.42 -16.65
N SER A 242 -6.83 22.43 -16.00
CA SER A 242 -7.04 23.76 -16.58
C SER A 242 -5.89 24.74 -16.27
N GLY A 243 -4.83 24.28 -15.61
CA GLY A 243 -3.70 25.11 -15.19
C GLY A 243 -3.99 26.03 -14.01
N THR A 244 -5.07 25.77 -13.27
CA THR A 244 -5.34 26.48 -12.02
C THR A 244 -4.51 25.86 -10.90
N VAL A 245 -3.78 26.68 -10.13
CA VAL A 245 -3.10 26.24 -8.90
C VAL A 245 -4.14 25.77 -7.88
N ILE A 246 -4.05 24.50 -7.49
CA ILE A 246 -4.91 23.88 -6.48
C ILE A 246 -4.20 23.65 -5.14
N ASN A 247 -2.86 23.70 -5.13
CA ASN A 247 -2.05 23.70 -3.92
C ASN A 247 -0.65 24.30 -4.20
N SER A 248 0.01 24.85 -3.18
CA SER A 248 1.34 25.45 -3.30
C SER A 248 2.12 25.35 -1.99
N SER A 249 3.45 25.34 -2.11
CA SER A 249 4.42 25.48 -1.02
C SER A 249 5.49 26.48 -1.47
N SER A 250 5.82 27.43 -0.59
CA SER A 250 6.76 28.52 -0.90
C SER A 250 7.73 28.78 0.27
N ALA A 251 8.40 27.73 0.73
CA ALA A 251 9.25 27.74 1.90
C ALA A 251 10.62 28.35 1.58
N GLY A 252 10.81 29.61 1.96
CA GLY A 252 12.00 30.36 1.52
C GLY A 252 13.38 29.77 1.88
N GLY A 253 14.37 30.21 1.11
CA GLY A 253 15.80 29.86 1.26
C GLY A 253 16.14 28.49 0.68
N THR A 254 16.74 27.61 1.48
CA THR A 254 17.05 26.22 1.07
C THR A 254 16.17 25.21 1.80
N THR A 255 15.03 25.66 2.31
CA THR A 255 14.08 24.82 3.02
C THR A 255 13.36 23.96 1.98
N SER A 256 13.16 22.67 2.26
CA SER A 256 12.41 21.83 1.33
C SER A 256 10.93 22.23 1.27
N ASP A 257 10.35 22.14 0.09
CA ASP A 257 8.93 22.38 -0.17
C ASP A 257 8.15 21.09 -0.31
N PHE A 258 6.92 21.10 0.19
CA PHE A 258 6.10 19.90 0.30
C PHE A 258 4.64 20.22 0.03
N ILE A 259 4.01 19.44 -0.85
CA ILE A 259 2.56 19.44 -1.02
C ILE A 259 2.03 18.07 -0.58
N ARG A 260 0.95 18.08 0.19
CA ARG A 260 0.16 16.90 0.57
C ARG A 260 -1.30 17.21 0.28
N THR A 261 -1.96 16.40 -0.54
CA THR A 261 -3.36 16.62 -0.90
C THR A 261 -4.04 15.33 -1.32
N ASN A 262 -5.34 15.40 -1.60
CA ASN A 262 -6.08 14.33 -2.25
C ASN A 262 -6.37 14.69 -3.70
N LEU A 263 -6.11 13.77 -4.61
CA LEU A 263 -6.43 13.93 -6.02
C LEU A 263 -7.49 12.91 -6.43
N SER A 264 -8.50 13.38 -7.16
CA SER A 264 -9.42 12.48 -7.87
C SER A 264 -8.73 11.93 -9.12
N ALA A 265 -9.34 10.93 -9.77
CA ALA A 265 -8.87 10.50 -11.08
C ALA A 265 -8.86 11.69 -12.05
N GLY A 266 -7.73 11.93 -12.72
CA GLY A 266 -7.56 13.12 -13.55
C GLY A 266 -6.12 13.39 -13.96
N THR A 267 -5.95 14.45 -14.76
CA THR A 267 -4.65 14.97 -15.19
C THR A 267 -4.29 16.18 -14.33
N TYR A 268 -3.04 16.23 -13.88
CA TYR A 268 -2.49 17.25 -13.00
C TYR A 268 -1.08 17.63 -13.43
N TYR A 269 -0.59 18.74 -12.88
CA TYR A 269 0.74 19.24 -13.16
C TYR A 269 1.44 19.65 -11.86
N ALA A 270 2.70 19.26 -11.70
CA ALA A 270 3.57 19.83 -10.69
C ALA A 270 4.45 20.89 -11.36
N ARG A 271 4.55 22.08 -10.76
CA ARG A 271 5.43 23.15 -11.21
C ARG A 271 6.47 23.39 -10.13
N VAL A 272 7.74 23.32 -10.51
CA VAL A 272 8.86 23.82 -9.72
C VAL A 272 9.26 25.13 -10.37
N TYR A 273 9.36 26.21 -9.60
CA TYR A 273 9.74 27.51 -10.16
C TYR A 273 10.74 28.22 -9.28
N GLN A 274 11.61 28.98 -9.93
CA GLN A 274 12.61 29.78 -9.23
C GLN A 274 11.91 30.89 -8.44
N PHE A 275 12.18 30.97 -7.13
CA PHE A 275 11.84 32.14 -6.34
C PHE A 275 13.02 33.11 -6.26
N SER A 276 14.21 32.62 -5.92
CA SER A 276 15.44 33.43 -5.94
C SER A 276 16.72 32.60 -6.03
N GLY A 277 17.63 33.01 -6.92
CA GLY A 277 18.90 32.33 -7.14
C GLY A 277 18.77 31.00 -7.85
N ASN A 278 19.88 30.47 -8.35
CA ASN A 278 19.87 29.30 -9.22
C ASN A 278 20.04 28.03 -8.39
N THR A 279 19.19 27.01 -8.60
CA THR A 279 19.22 25.80 -7.79
C THR A 279 18.94 24.54 -8.60
N ASN A 280 19.69 23.47 -8.28
CA ASN A 280 19.24 22.12 -8.61
C ASN A 280 18.21 21.66 -7.59
N TYR A 281 17.41 20.66 -7.93
CA TYR A 281 16.44 20.07 -7.01
C TYR A 281 16.22 18.58 -7.26
N ASN A 282 15.63 17.92 -6.28
CA ASN A 282 15.06 16.58 -6.38
C ASN A 282 13.55 16.71 -6.14
N LEU A 283 12.74 16.29 -7.10
CA LEU A 283 11.28 16.26 -7.02
C LEU A 283 10.81 14.82 -6.86
N ARG A 284 10.01 14.53 -5.84
CA ARG A 284 9.35 13.23 -5.64
C ARG A 284 7.85 13.40 -5.69
N LEU A 285 7.16 12.57 -6.46
CA LEU A 285 5.70 12.49 -6.55
C LEU A 285 5.26 11.11 -6.03
N GLU A 286 4.24 11.04 -5.18
CA GLU A 286 3.76 9.76 -4.65
C GLU A 286 2.25 9.70 -4.48
N THR A 287 1.60 8.67 -5.04
CA THR A 287 0.13 8.45 -4.98
C THR A 287 -0.28 7.48 -3.85
N ASN A 288 0.49 7.39 -2.76
CA ASN A 288 0.24 6.45 -1.68
C ASN A 288 0.28 7.08 -0.27
N GLY A 289 0.12 8.41 -0.17
CA GLY A 289 0.09 9.11 1.11
C GLY A 289 -0.95 8.52 2.06
N ALA A 290 -0.78 8.70 3.37
CA ALA A 290 -1.80 8.31 4.33
C ALA A 290 -3.16 8.97 4.00
N GLY A 291 -4.27 8.29 4.34
CA GLY A 291 -5.60 8.85 4.14
C GLY A 291 -5.89 9.96 5.15
N THR A 292 -6.81 10.88 4.87
CA THR A 292 -7.15 11.96 5.80
C THR A 292 -8.32 11.64 6.74
N ASN A 293 -9.02 10.54 6.48
CA ASN A 293 -10.16 10.04 7.24
C ASN A 293 -10.31 8.51 7.06
N LEU A 294 -11.35 7.92 7.65
CA LEU A 294 -11.61 6.47 7.60
C LEU A 294 -11.96 5.96 6.19
N ASP A 295 -12.63 6.77 5.37
CA ASP A 295 -13.11 6.35 4.05
C ASP A 295 -11.96 6.24 3.04
N ASN A 296 -10.98 7.14 3.15
CA ASN A 296 -9.80 7.18 2.28
C ASN A 296 -8.51 6.67 2.96
N ALA A 297 -8.61 6.00 4.10
CA ALA A 297 -7.45 5.45 4.82
C ALA A 297 -6.58 4.56 3.91
N ARG A 298 -5.25 4.72 3.99
CA ARG A 298 -4.29 3.93 3.22
C ARG A 298 -4.45 2.45 3.55
N ASN A 299 -4.90 1.66 2.59
CA ASN A 299 -5.18 0.24 2.79
C ASN A 299 -3.90 -0.60 2.73
N LEU A 300 -3.55 -1.23 3.85
CA LEU A 300 -2.38 -2.11 4.00
C LEU A 300 -2.70 -3.58 3.76
N GLY A 301 -3.96 -3.92 3.48
CA GLY A 301 -4.40 -5.30 3.30
C GLY A 301 -4.37 -6.09 4.61
N VAL A 302 -3.95 -7.36 4.54
CA VAL A 302 -3.75 -8.22 5.72
C VAL A 302 -2.37 -7.94 6.29
N LEU A 303 -2.30 -7.57 7.57
CA LEU A 303 -1.03 -7.33 8.26
C LEU A 303 -0.41 -8.67 8.67
N ALA A 304 0.38 -9.26 7.77
CA ALA A 304 1.02 -10.57 7.97
C ALA A 304 2.51 -10.49 8.35
N ALA A 305 3.10 -9.30 8.27
CA ALA A 305 4.47 -8.98 8.66
C ALA A 305 4.55 -7.49 9.01
N THR A 306 5.63 -7.07 9.65
CA THR A 306 5.86 -5.66 9.95
C THR A 306 5.98 -4.83 8.66
N GLN A 307 5.21 -3.75 8.57
CA GLN A 307 5.24 -2.78 7.48
C GLN A 307 5.64 -1.40 8.02
N SER A 308 6.46 -0.68 7.26
CA SER A 308 6.96 0.64 7.65
C SER A 308 6.62 1.71 6.61
N PHE A 309 6.29 2.91 7.08
CA PHE A 309 5.88 4.06 6.29
C PHE A 309 6.56 5.33 6.81
N THR A 310 6.78 6.29 5.93
CA THR A 310 7.23 7.63 6.28
C THR A 310 6.20 8.62 5.79
N ASP A 311 5.74 9.53 6.65
CA ASP A 311 4.74 10.54 6.29
C ASP A 311 4.86 11.78 7.18
N TYR A 312 3.85 12.66 7.16
CA TYR A 312 3.87 13.94 7.83
C TYR A 312 2.49 14.36 8.37
N VAL A 313 2.46 14.86 9.60
CA VAL A 313 1.29 15.53 10.17
C VAL A 313 1.55 17.01 10.47
N GLY A 314 0.54 17.85 10.25
CA GLY A 314 0.61 19.29 10.45
C GLY A 314 -0.72 20.03 10.22
N PRO A 315 -0.75 21.37 10.25
CA PRO A 315 -1.96 22.18 10.08
C PRO A 315 -2.69 21.92 8.75
N THR A 316 -1.95 21.57 7.69
CA THR A 316 -2.46 21.27 6.35
C THR A 316 -2.71 19.77 6.12
N SER A 317 -2.14 18.89 6.96
CA SER A 317 -2.42 17.44 7.01
C SER A 317 -2.66 17.03 8.46
N ALA A 318 -3.85 17.33 8.98
CA ALA A 318 -4.10 17.20 10.42
C ALA A 318 -4.23 15.75 10.89
N ASN A 319 -4.43 14.80 9.98
CA ASN A 319 -4.60 13.40 10.33
C ASN A 319 -4.20 12.49 9.18
N ASP A 320 -3.46 11.45 9.53
CA ASP A 320 -3.02 10.41 8.62
C ASP A 320 -3.61 9.07 9.08
N TYR A 321 -4.39 8.43 8.21
CA TYR A 321 -5.15 7.21 8.46
C TYR A 321 -4.61 6.05 7.61
N TYR A 322 -4.35 4.94 8.29
CA TYR A 322 -3.99 3.66 7.71
C TYR A 322 -5.06 2.64 8.08
N ARG A 323 -5.42 1.74 7.18
CA ARG A 323 -6.36 0.63 7.41
C ARG A 323 -5.66 -0.69 7.20
N PHE A 324 -5.85 -1.63 8.11
CA PHE A 324 -5.35 -3.00 7.97
C PHE A 324 -6.40 -4.01 8.43
N SER A 325 -6.19 -5.27 8.06
CA SER A 325 -7.01 -6.40 8.48
C SER A 325 -6.15 -7.48 9.13
N LEU A 326 -6.76 -8.20 10.07
CA LEU A 326 -6.19 -9.38 10.72
C LEU A 326 -7.10 -10.56 10.46
N ASN A 327 -6.54 -11.67 10.00
CA ASN A 327 -7.28 -12.89 9.75
C ASN A 327 -7.51 -13.72 11.02
N ASN A 328 -6.70 -13.48 12.05
CA ASN A 328 -6.72 -14.20 13.31
C ASN A 328 -6.54 -13.21 14.47
N THR A 329 -6.73 -13.70 15.68
CA THR A 329 -6.30 -12.96 16.87
C THR A 329 -4.77 -12.80 16.82
N SER A 330 -4.27 -11.58 17.01
CA SER A 330 -2.87 -11.24 16.85
C SER A 330 -2.41 -10.26 17.93
N ASN A 331 -1.14 -10.32 18.31
CA ASN A 331 -0.51 -9.24 19.08
C ASN A 331 -0.11 -8.13 18.12
N PHE A 332 -0.89 -7.07 18.09
CA PHE A 332 -0.61 -5.89 17.28
C PHE A 332 0.42 -5.01 17.99
N SER A 333 1.42 -4.56 17.23
CA SER A 333 2.39 -3.57 17.65
C SER A 333 2.45 -2.41 16.67
N LEU A 334 2.63 -1.22 17.21
CA LEU A 334 2.81 0.03 16.47
C LEU A 334 3.94 0.81 17.12
N ALA A 335 4.80 1.40 16.28
CA ALA A 335 5.80 2.37 16.70
C ALA A 335 5.75 3.60 15.79
N LEU A 336 5.74 4.80 16.38
CA LEU A 336 5.91 6.08 15.69
C LEU A 336 7.23 6.71 16.17
N ASN A 337 8.13 7.05 15.25
CA ASN A 337 9.41 7.70 15.59
C ASN A 337 9.85 8.69 14.49
N GLY A 338 11.06 9.25 14.60
CA GLY A 338 11.60 10.18 13.59
C GLY A 338 10.97 11.57 13.59
N MET A 339 10.24 11.90 14.66
CA MET A 339 9.54 13.17 14.79
C MET A 339 10.46 14.29 15.24
N SER A 340 10.23 15.50 14.71
CA SER A 340 10.86 16.76 15.11
C SER A 340 9.97 17.62 16.00
N ALA A 341 8.67 17.32 16.04
CA ALA A 341 7.68 17.95 16.91
C ALA A 341 6.66 16.90 17.41
N ASP A 342 5.64 17.35 18.13
CA ASP A 342 4.72 16.49 18.89
C ASP A 342 3.64 15.85 18.01
N GLY A 343 3.75 14.55 17.80
CA GLY A 343 2.84 13.74 16.99
C GLY A 343 2.33 12.53 17.78
N ASP A 344 1.01 12.37 17.78
CA ASP A 344 0.29 11.38 18.57
C ASP A 344 -0.27 10.26 17.67
N VAL A 345 -0.58 9.11 18.28
CA VAL A 345 -1.20 7.97 17.58
C VAL A 345 -2.42 7.40 18.29
N GLN A 346 -3.39 6.96 17.49
CA GLN A 346 -4.58 6.23 17.91
C GLN A 346 -4.75 4.94 17.10
N LEU A 347 -5.10 3.86 17.80
CA LEU A 347 -5.62 2.64 17.20
C LEU A 347 -7.15 2.65 17.33
N LEU A 348 -7.84 2.43 16.22
CA LEU A 348 -9.29 2.54 16.09
C LEU A 348 -9.91 1.21 15.61
N ASN A 349 -11.15 0.96 16.03
CA ASN A 349 -11.97 -0.13 15.52
C ASN A 349 -12.57 0.19 14.13
N SER A 350 -13.29 -0.77 13.53
CA SER A 350 -13.88 -0.61 12.19
C SER A 350 -14.94 0.50 12.07
N SER A 351 -15.49 0.99 13.19
CA SER A 351 -16.45 2.09 13.24
C SER A 351 -15.79 3.44 13.57
N GLY A 352 -14.46 3.50 13.66
CA GLY A 352 -13.71 4.71 14.03
C GLY A 352 -13.62 4.98 15.53
N GLY A 353 -14.13 4.10 16.39
CA GLY A 353 -14.01 4.23 17.84
C GLY A 353 -12.58 3.93 18.30
N VAL A 354 -12.03 4.78 19.17
CA VAL A 354 -10.67 4.58 19.73
C VAL A 354 -10.65 3.33 20.61
N ILE A 355 -9.73 2.42 20.29
CA ILE A 355 -9.39 1.25 21.11
C ILE A 355 -8.34 1.66 22.16
N THR A 356 -7.27 2.29 21.70
CA THR A 356 -6.17 2.79 22.55
C THR A 356 -5.39 3.89 21.83
N SER A 357 -4.60 4.66 22.57
CA SER A 357 -3.77 5.76 22.06
C SER A 357 -2.41 5.79 22.75
N SER A 358 -1.45 6.46 22.12
CA SER A 358 -0.18 6.87 22.73
C SER A 358 0.05 8.35 22.37
N THR A 359 0.33 9.16 23.39
CA THR A 359 0.39 10.63 23.28
C THR A 359 1.52 11.23 24.14
N ALA A 360 2.74 10.70 23.99
CA ALA A 360 3.91 11.12 24.73
C ALA A 360 4.45 12.46 24.17
N GLY A 361 4.33 13.54 24.94
CA GLY A 361 4.63 14.87 24.44
C GLY A 361 6.08 15.10 23.92
N GLY A 362 6.22 16.16 23.13
CA GLY A 362 7.47 16.52 22.46
C GLY A 362 7.79 15.58 21.29
N SER A 363 9.07 15.42 20.94
CA SER A 363 9.49 14.48 19.88
C SER A 363 9.70 13.04 20.37
N SER A 364 9.04 12.66 21.46
CA SER A 364 9.16 11.32 22.04
C SER A 364 8.57 10.28 21.09
N ALA A 365 9.13 9.08 21.04
CA ALA A 365 8.55 8.02 20.22
C ALA A 365 7.23 7.51 20.83
N GLU A 366 6.24 7.25 19.99
CA GLU A 366 4.98 6.63 20.40
C GLU A 366 5.01 5.12 20.19
N SER A 367 4.30 4.38 21.05
CA SER A 367 4.14 2.94 20.86
C SER A 367 2.81 2.42 21.38
N ILE A 368 2.24 1.46 20.66
CA ILE A 368 1.05 0.71 21.09
C ILE A 368 1.39 -0.78 20.96
N SER A 369 1.08 -1.56 21.99
CA SER A 369 1.09 -3.03 21.93
C SER A 369 -0.18 -3.57 22.57
N THR A 370 -0.97 -4.34 21.81
CA THR A 370 -2.26 -4.87 22.29
C THR A 370 -2.70 -6.10 21.51
N THR A 371 -3.52 -6.95 22.11
CA THR A 371 -4.12 -8.11 21.43
C THR A 371 -5.39 -7.68 20.70
N LEU A 372 -5.44 -7.94 19.40
CA LEU A 372 -6.60 -7.68 18.55
C LEU A 372 -7.17 -9.00 18.04
N GLY A 373 -8.50 -9.10 17.95
CA GLY A 373 -9.15 -10.23 17.29
C GLY A 373 -9.03 -10.14 15.76
N ALA A 374 -9.53 -11.15 15.06
CA ALA A 374 -9.71 -11.06 13.61
C ALA A 374 -10.69 -9.92 13.28
N GLY A 375 -10.36 -9.09 12.29
CA GLY A 375 -11.16 -7.90 11.96
C GLY A 375 -10.42 -6.87 11.14
N THR A 376 -11.09 -5.73 10.90
CA THR A 376 -10.52 -4.54 10.24
C THR A 376 -10.31 -3.44 11.27
N TYR A 377 -9.14 -2.80 11.22
CA TYR A 377 -8.69 -1.79 12.17
C TYR A 377 -8.07 -0.61 11.44
N TYR A 378 -7.97 0.51 12.14
CA TYR A 378 -7.36 1.73 11.61
C TYR A 378 -6.34 2.29 12.57
N VAL A 379 -5.28 2.89 12.03
CA VAL A 379 -4.32 3.72 12.77
C VAL A 379 -4.53 5.15 12.32
N ARG A 380 -4.61 6.08 13.28
CA ARG A 380 -4.62 7.51 13.03
C ARG A 380 -3.37 8.12 13.66
N VAL A 381 -2.54 8.77 12.87
CA VAL A 381 -1.47 9.66 13.32
C VAL A 381 -1.99 11.09 13.24
N PHE A 382 -1.75 11.92 14.25
CA PHE A 382 -2.24 13.30 14.27
C PHE A 382 -1.29 14.22 15.08
N PRO A 383 -1.20 15.51 14.75
CA PRO A 383 -0.29 16.42 15.43
C PRO A 383 -0.90 16.94 16.74
N PHE A 384 -0.10 17.01 17.79
CA PHE A 384 -0.50 17.68 19.03
C PHE A 384 -0.46 19.20 18.84
N ASN A 385 -1.57 19.89 19.13
CA ASN A 385 -1.70 21.36 19.02
C ASN A 385 -1.25 21.96 17.66
N GLY A 386 -1.42 21.22 16.56
CA GLY A 386 -1.03 21.68 15.22
C GLY A 386 0.48 21.69 14.99
N ALA A 387 1.25 20.94 15.79
CA ALA A 387 2.65 20.67 15.53
C ALA A 387 2.89 20.16 14.10
N ILE A 388 4.06 20.45 13.58
CA ILE A 388 4.49 20.14 12.21
C ILE A 388 5.62 19.12 12.35
N THR A 389 5.39 17.88 11.97
CA THR A 389 6.42 16.84 12.07
C THR A 389 6.28 15.76 11.01
N ASN A 390 7.44 15.37 10.47
CA ASN A 390 7.56 14.09 9.78
C ASN A 390 7.53 12.95 10.80
N TYR A 391 7.23 11.74 10.35
CA TYR A 391 7.32 10.54 11.16
C TYR A 391 7.68 9.30 10.34
N ASN A 392 8.18 8.28 11.04
CA ASN A 392 8.23 6.90 10.58
C ASN A 392 7.23 6.08 11.40
N LEU A 393 6.27 5.44 10.73
CA LEU A 393 5.28 4.55 11.32
C LEU A 393 5.64 3.11 10.99
N SER A 394 5.76 2.26 11.99
CA SER A 394 5.92 0.80 11.84
C SER A 394 4.72 0.10 12.47
N LEU A 395 4.07 -0.79 11.71
CA LEU A 395 2.92 -1.59 12.14
C LEU A 395 3.26 -3.06 11.99
N GLY A 396 3.11 -3.84 13.06
CA GLY A 396 3.30 -5.28 13.07
C GLY A 396 2.11 -5.98 13.70
N ALA A 397 1.89 -7.23 13.31
CA ALA A 397 0.97 -8.12 14.00
C ALA A 397 1.62 -9.50 14.04
N ASP A 398 1.85 -10.00 15.25
CA ASP A 398 2.26 -11.38 15.48
C ASP A 398 1.02 -12.28 15.40
N GLY A 399 1.12 -13.35 14.62
CA GLY A 399 0.03 -14.23 14.26
C GLY A 399 -0.29 -15.30 15.32
N ALA A 400 0.59 -15.55 16.28
CA ALA A 400 0.48 -16.60 17.28
C ALA A 400 0.58 -16.01 18.68
N GLY A 401 -0.55 -15.53 19.23
CA GLY A 401 -0.55 -14.72 20.43
C GLY A 401 0.14 -15.31 21.68
N ASN A 402 0.37 -14.46 22.70
CA ASN A 402 1.21 -14.76 23.87
C ASN A 402 0.51 -15.56 24.99
N SER A 403 -0.68 -16.12 24.73
CA SER A 403 -1.45 -16.88 25.70
C SER A 403 -2.33 -17.93 25.03
N LEU A 404 -2.76 -18.94 25.80
CA LEU A 404 -3.70 -19.98 25.35
C LEU A 404 -4.99 -19.41 24.71
N GLY A 405 -5.54 -18.32 25.28
CA GLY A 405 -6.76 -17.67 24.76
C GLY A 405 -6.54 -16.85 23.48
N ALA A 406 -5.28 -16.52 23.18
CA ALA A 406 -4.87 -15.78 21.99
C ALA A 406 -4.19 -16.69 20.95
N ALA A 407 -4.23 -18.01 21.14
CA ALA A 407 -3.55 -18.96 20.28
C ALA A 407 -4.04 -18.89 18.83
N ARG A 408 -3.12 -19.00 17.88
CA ARG A 408 -3.42 -19.13 16.46
C ARG A 408 -4.13 -20.45 16.19
N SER A 409 -5.40 -20.39 15.82
CA SER A 409 -6.13 -21.59 15.41
C SER A 409 -5.71 -22.03 14.01
N ILE A 410 -5.17 -23.24 13.91
CA ILE A 410 -4.76 -23.86 12.63
C ILE A 410 -5.74 -24.94 12.16
N GLY A 411 -6.89 -25.04 12.84
CA GLY A 411 -7.97 -25.94 12.49
C GLY A 411 -7.65 -27.43 12.74
N ALA A 412 -8.26 -28.30 11.93
CA ALA A 412 -8.03 -29.74 11.99
C ALA A 412 -6.70 -30.10 11.31
N LEU A 413 -5.84 -30.82 12.03
CA LEU A 413 -4.53 -31.21 11.52
C LEU A 413 -4.66 -32.54 10.75
N SER A 414 -4.97 -32.46 9.45
CA SER A 414 -5.11 -33.63 8.56
C SER A 414 -3.94 -33.83 7.59
N ALA A 415 -3.01 -32.88 7.54
CA ALA A 415 -1.80 -32.91 6.73
C ALA A 415 -0.72 -32.06 7.43
N THR A 416 0.53 -32.16 6.97
CA THR A 416 1.61 -31.31 7.47
C THR A 416 1.37 -29.85 7.10
N GLN A 417 1.38 -28.96 8.10
CA GLN A 417 1.30 -27.51 7.96
C GLN A 417 2.58 -26.87 8.48
N ARG A 418 2.94 -25.71 7.92
CA ARG A 418 4.14 -24.96 8.28
C ARG A 418 3.79 -23.52 8.62
N PHE A 419 4.44 -22.99 9.65
CA PHE A 419 4.27 -21.63 10.15
C PHE A 419 5.64 -21.01 10.35
N PHE A 420 5.76 -19.72 10.04
CA PHE A 420 6.96 -18.94 10.26
C PHE A 420 6.59 -17.82 11.22
N ASP A 421 7.38 -17.65 12.27
CA ASP A 421 7.15 -16.61 13.26
C ASP A 421 8.43 -16.29 14.05
N TYR A 422 8.31 -15.48 15.10
CA TYR A 422 9.41 -15.02 15.93
C TYR A 422 9.05 -15.05 17.42
N VAL A 423 9.98 -15.53 18.25
CA VAL A 423 9.91 -15.35 19.71
C VAL A 423 11.12 -14.59 20.25
N GLY A 424 10.91 -13.77 21.27
CA GLY A 424 11.94 -12.99 21.92
C GLY A 424 11.47 -12.18 23.13
N ASN A 425 12.28 -11.19 23.54
CA ASN A 425 12.01 -10.41 24.76
C ASN A 425 10.68 -9.62 24.74
N ASN A 426 10.25 -9.20 23.54
CA ASN A 426 9.00 -8.48 23.33
C ASN A 426 7.85 -9.40 22.88
N ASP A 427 8.17 -10.65 22.55
CA ASP A 427 7.23 -11.64 22.06
C ASP A 427 7.57 -13.00 22.66
N THR A 428 7.19 -13.17 23.92
CA THR A 428 7.78 -14.21 24.77
C THR A 428 7.24 -15.61 24.48
N ASN A 429 6.12 -15.72 23.77
CA ASN A 429 5.45 -16.98 23.51
C ASN A 429 4.60 -16.90 22.26
N ASP A 430 4.67 -17.97 21.48
CA ASP A 430 3.74 -18.17 20.39
C ASP A 430 2.88 -19.39 20.64
N TYR A 431 1.58 -19.18 20.78
CA TYR A 431 0.63 -20.27 20.96
C TYR A 431 -0.10 -20.59 19.65
N TYR A 432 -0.13 -21.88 19.31
CA TYR A 432 -0.91 -22.45 18.20
C TYR A 432 -1.93 -23.44 18.77
N SER A 433 -3.15 -23.47 18.25
CA SER A 433 -4.17 -24.44 18.63
C SER A 433 -4.60 -25.29 17.43
N PHE A 434 -4.68 -26.60 17.61
CA PHE A 434 -5.13 -27.52 16.57
C PHE A 434 -6.10 -28.56 17.12
N SER A 435 -6.85 -29.19 16.22
CA SER A 435 -7.74 -30.30 16.55
C SER A 435 -7.37 -31.56 15.79
N LEU A 436 -7.55 -32.70 16.44
CA LEU A 436 -7.46 -34.04 15.85
C LEU A 436 -8.83 -34.68 15.91
N SER A 437 -9.31 -35.19 14.78
CA SER A 437 -10.59 -35.90 14.71
C SER A 437 -10.49 -37.38 15.07
N ASN A 438 -9.28 -37.95 15.02
CA ASN A 438 -8.99 -39.36 15.28
C ASN A 438 -7.69 -39.49 16.07
N TYR A 439 -7.50 -40.65 16.68
CA TYR A 439 -6.21 -41.00 17.25
C TYR A 439 -5.12 -41.01 16.17
N SER A 440 -4.06 -40.24 16.41
CA SER A 440 -3.07 -39.91 15.40
C SER A 440 -1.67 -39.88 15.99
N ASN A 441 -0.68 -40.28 15.19
CA ASN A 441 0.70 -39.98 15.47
C ASN A 441 0.98 -38.53 15.10
N PHE A 442 1.12 -37.67 16.10
CA PHE A 442 1.44 -36.26 15.98
C PHE A 442 2.95 -36.06 15.89
N SER A 443 3.37 -35.20 14.97
CA SER A 443 4.75 -34.80 14.77
C SER A 443 4.86 -33.29 14.76
N LEU A 444 5.80 -32.76 15.53
CA LEU A 444 6.20 -31.36 15.56
C LEU A 444 7.70 -31.28 15.27
N ALA A 445 8.09 -30.32 14.43
CA ALA A 445 9.47 -29.89 14.27
C ALA A 445 9.56 -28.35 14.37
N LEU A 446 10.47 -27.83 15.19
CA LEU A 446 10.86 -26.43 15.20
C LEU A 446 12.26 -26.31 14.58
N SER A 447 12.40 -25.48 13.55
CA SER A 447 13.66 -25.32 12.82
C SER A 447 13.84 -23.88 12.37
N GLY A 448 14.89 -23.57 11.60
CA GLY A 448 15.13 -22.21 11.09
C GLY A 448 15.57 -21.20 12.15
N MET A 449 15.92 -21.67 13.35
CA MET A 449 16.27 -20.84 14.49
C MET A 449 17.63 -20.15 14.34
N THR A 450 17.68 -18.87 14.70
CA THR A 450 18.90 -18.05 14.75
C THR A 450 19.48 -17.92 16.16
N ALA A 451 18.68 -18.23 17.18
CA ALA A 451 19.05 -18.39 18.58
C ALA A 451 18.14 -19.44 19.26
N ASP A 452 18.39 -19.72 20.53
CA ASP A 452 17.77 -20.83 21.27
C ASP A 452 16.28 -20.63 21.56
N GLY A 453 15.47 -21.59 21.13
CA GLY A 453 14.02 -21.58 21.21
C GLY A 453 13.48 -22.98 21.47
N ASP A 454 12.54 -23.07 22.41
CA ASP A 454 12.01 -24.32 22.93
C ASP A 454 10.54 -24.50 22.52
N VAL A 455 10.05 -25.75 22.64
CA VAL A 455 8.65 -26.08 22.36
C VAL A 455 8.00 -26.92 23.45
N GLN A 456 6.71 -26.67 23.64
CA GLN A 456 5.80 -27.46 24.47
C GLN A 456 4.55 -27.85 23.69
N LEU A 457 4.15 -29.11 23.82
CA LEU A 457 2.83 -29.61 23.44
C LEU A 457 1.95 -29.65 24.69
N LEU A 458 0.76 -29.06 24.63
CA LEU A 458 -0.16 -28.93 25.76
C LEU A 458 -1.54 -29.51 25.44
N ASN A 459 -2.23 -29.97 26.47
CA ASN A 459 -3.63 -30.41 26.38
C ASN A 459 -4.60 -29.20 26.36
N SER A 460 -5.90 -29.47 26.28
CA SER A 460 -6.94 -28.44 26.23
C SER A 460 -7.04 -27.55 27.48
N SER A 461 -6.54 -28.00 28.63
CA SER A 461 -6.48 -27.21 29.87
C SER A 461 -5.15 -26.45 30.03
N GLY A 462 -4.23 -26.53 29.06
CA GLY A 462 -2.92 -25.89 29.12
C GLY A 462 -1.87 -26.65 29.94
N SER A 463 -2.11 -27.90 30.29
CA SER A 463 -1.11 -28.76 30.93
C SER A 463 -0.17 -29.36 29.89
N VAL A 464 1.14 -29.37 30.17
CA VAL A 464 2.15 -29.89 29.25
C VAL A 464 2.02 -31.42 29.13
N ILE A 465 1.95 -31.89 27.89
CA ILE A 465 1.99 -33.31 27.51
C ILE A 465 3.43 -33.73 27.21
N ALA A 466 4.13 -32.91 26.42
CA ALA A 466 5.51 -33.15 26.01
C ALA A 466 6.24 -31.83 25.78
N SER A 467 7.56 -31.84 25.85
CA SER A 467 8.42 -30.68 25.61
C SER A 467 9.71 -31.10 24.92
N SER A 468 10.32 -30.18 24.19
CA SER A 468 11.68 -30.30 23.66
C SER A 468 12.39 -28.97 23.88
N ALA A 469 13.65 -29.03 24.34
CA ALA A 469 14.46 -27.88 24.73
C ALA A 469 15.96 -28.17 24.45
N ALA A 470 16.28 -28.47 23.21
CA ALA A 470 17.63 -28.76 22.74
C ALA A 470 18.38 -27.45 22.45
N GLY A 471 19.37 -27.14 23.28
CA GLY A 471 19.98 -25.80 23.24
C GLY A 471 20.65 -25.39 21.92
N SER A 472 20.99 -24.10 21.86
CA SER A 472 21.55 -23.39 20.69
C SER A 472 20.56 -23.34 19.51
N THR A 473 20.97 -23.67 18.29
CA THR A 473 20.10 -23.63 17.09
C THR A 473 19.68 -25.02 16.64
N THR A 474 19.77 -26.00 17.55
CA THR A 474 19.37 -27.37 17.27
C THR A 474 17.87 -27.43 17.05
N ALA A 475 17.41 -28.16 16.02
CA ALA A 475 15.98 -28.28 15.78
C ALA A 475 15.29 -29.06 16.90
N GLU A 476 14.09 -28.61 17.30
CA GLU A 476 13.25 -29.29 18.29
C GLU A 476 12.32 -30.28 17.63
N PHE A 477 12.08 -31.43 18.29
CA PHE A 477 11.16 -32.44 17.77
C PHE A 477 10.27 -33.00 18.89
N ILE A 478 8.97 -33.10 18.62
CA ILE A 478 8.04 -33.87 19.45
C ILE A 478 7.32 -34.86 18.53
N ASN A 479 7.42 -36.15 18.84
CA ASN A 479 6.63 -37.20 18.18
C ASN A 479 5.89 -37.98 19.26
N THR A 480 4.56 -37.98 19.24
CA THR A 480 3.73 -38.66 20.23
C THR A 480 2.37 -39.03 19.65
N ALA A 481 1.78 -40.10 20.15
CA ALA A 481 0.41 -40.45 19.80
C ALA A 481 -0.56 -39.62 20.64
N LEU A 482 -1.60 -39.07 20.00
CA LEU A 482 -2.61 -38.23 20.62
C LEU A 482 -4.00 -38.73 20.24
N GLY A 483 -4.89 -38.80 21.23
CA GLY A 483 -6.33 -38.99 21.03
C GLY A 483 -6.95 -37.91 20.14
N ALA A 484 -8.20 -38.13 19.73
CA ALA A 484 -9.00 -37.03 19.20
C ALA A 484 -9.21 -35.97 20.29
N GLY A 485 -9.15 -34.70 19.90
CA GLY A 485 -9.24 -33.60 20.85
C GLY A 485 -8.67 -32.29 20.32
N THR A 486 -8.65 -31.29 21.19
CA THR A 486 -8.00 -29.99 20.94
C THR A 486 -6.72 -29.90 21.76
N TYR A 487 -5.65 -29.47 21.10
CA TYR A 487 -4.30 -29.39 21.64
C TYR A 487 -3.68 -28.04 21.31
N TYR A 488 -2.63 -27.68 22.04
CA TYR A 488 -1.88 -26.46 21.82
C TYR A 488 -0.39 -26.74 21.68
N VAL A 489 0.28 -25.95 20.87
CA VAL A 489 1.74 -25.85 20.82
C VAL A 489 2.12 -24.48 21.35
N ARG A 490 3.13 -24.43 22.21
CA ARG A 490 3.78 -23.20 22.64
C ARG A 490 5.21 -23.21 22.16
N VAL A 491 5.61 -22.20 21.42
CA VAL A 491 7.01 -21.88 21.12
C VAL A 491 7.43 -20.76 22.05
N TYR A 492 8.63 -20.81 22.64
CA TYR A 492 9.11 -19.76 23.55
C TYR A 492 10.65 -19.69 23.53
N PRO A 493 11.26 -18.52 23.77
CA PRO A 493 12.71 -18.39 23.70
C PRO A 493 13.36 -19.01 24.95
N PHE A 494 14.54 -19.61 24.78
CA PHE A 494 15.34 -20.02 25.93
C PHE A 494 16.02 -18.78 26.54
N GLY A 495 15.68 -18.47 27.80
CA GLY A 495 16.17 -17.27 28.48
C GLY A 495 15.63 -16.00 27.82
N GLY A 496 16.53 -15.09 27.43
CA GLY A 496 16.20 -13.84 26.72
C GLY A 496 16.62 -13.84 25.25
N ALA A 497 16.73 -15.03 24.65
CA ALA A 497 17.06 -15.20 23.24
C ALA A 497 15.98 -14.58 22.34
N ASN A 498 16.38 -14.17 21.14
CA ASN A 498 15.52 -13.60 20.10
C ASN A 498 15.74 -14.43 18.84
N THR A 499 14.71 -15.12 18.35
CA THR A 499 14.88 -16.09 17.26
C THR A 499 13.65 -16.14 16.37
N ASN A 500 13.89 -16.13 15.05
CA ASN A 500 12.86 -16.54 14.09
C ASN A 500 12.78 -18.07 14.07
N TYR A 501 11.66 -18.63 13.65
CA TYR A 501 11.54 -20.07 13.50
C TYR A 501 10.60 -20.47 12.36
N GLU A 502 10.74 -21.72 11.93
CA GLU A 502 9.77 -22.48 11.15
C GLU A 502 9.21 -23.61 12.02
N LEU A 503 7.90 -23.57 12.31
CA LEU A 503 7.16 -24.60 13.01
C LEU A 503 6.41 -25.48 12.01
N SER A 504 6.78 -26.75 11.94
CA SER A 504 6.11 -27.76 11.11
C SER A 504 5.30 -28.70 12.00
N LEU A 505 3.98 -28.76 11.79
CA LEU A 505 3.05 -29.61 12.53
C LEU A 505 2.41 -30.61 11.58
N GLY A 506 2.35 -31.88 11.98
CA GLY A 506 1.70 -32.93 11.21
C GLY A 506 1.01 -33.94 12.12
N ALA A 507 0.01 -34.62 11.57
CA ALA A 507 -0.62 -35.75 12.21
C ALA A 507 -0.96 -36.79 11.15
N THR A 508 -0.72 -38.06 11.49
CA THR A 508 -1.11 -39.21 10.65
C THR A 508 -2.01 -40.11 11.48
N ILE A 509 -3.19 -40.42 10.94
CA ILE A 509 -4.17 -41.28 11.62
C ILE A 509 -3.54 -42.65 11.86
N ILE A 510 -3.66 -43.15 13.09
CA ILE A 510 -3.37 -44.54 13.40
C ILE A 510 -4.67 -45.32 13.13
N ASN A 511 -4.63 -46.25 12.17
CA ASN A 511 -5.81 -46.98 11.75
C ASN A 511 -5.66 -48.47 12.10
N ASP A 512 -5.99 -48.83 13.34
CA ASP A 512 -6.07 -50.20 13.86
C ASP A 512 -7.49 -50.56 14.34
N ASN A 513 -8.47 -49.75 13.97
CA ASN A 513 -9.90 -49.89 14.24
C ASN A 513 -10.60 -51.11 13.59
N SER A 514 -9.86 -51.90 12.83
CA SER A 514 -10.38 -53.12 12.23
C SER A 514 -9.37 -54.24 12.30
N ARG A 515 -9.88 -55.48 12.35
CA ARG A 515 -9.02 -56.67 12.31
C ARG A 515 -8.12 -56.75 11.07
N GLY A 516 -8.55 -56.17 9.94
CA GLY A 516 -7.77 -56.11 8.71
C GLY A 516 -6.59 -55.13 8.79
N ALA A 517 -6.70 -54.13 9.66
CA ALA A 517 -5.68 -53.12 9.92
C ALA A 517 -4.93 -53.35 11.25
N ALA A 518 -5.15 -54.52 11.87
CA ALA A 518 -4.61 -54.85 13.16
C ALA A 518 -3.07 -54.70 13.21
N ARG A 519 -2.57 -54.07 14.27
CA ARG A 519 -1.15 -53.94 14.57
C ARG A 519 -0.49 -55.31 14.66
N ASN A 520 0.33 -55.65 13.67
CA ASN A 520 0.98 -56.96 13.60
C ASN A 520 2.20 -57.04 14.53
N ILE A 521 2.09 -57.84 15.58
CA ILE A 521 3.13 -58.08 16.59
C ILE A 521 4.11 -59.19 16.16
N GLY A 522 3.74 -59.98 15.15
CA GLY A 522 4.49 -61.15 14.70
C GLY A 522 4.32 -62.36 15.62
N THR A 523 5.33 -63.23 15.68
CA THR A 523 5.32 -64.39 16.59
C THR A 523 5.53 -63.92 18.03
N LEU A 524 4.55 -64.18 18.90
CA LEU A 524 4.65 -63.81 20.31
C LEU A 524 5.54 -64.84 21.04
N SER A 525 6.71 -64.38 21.48
CA SER A 525 7.63 -65.13 22.34
C SER A 525 8.02 -64.26 23.52
N GLY A 526 7.59 -64.62 24.74
CA GLY A 526 7.78 -63.79 25.93
C GLY A 526 6.75 -62.66 26.05
N THR A 527 7.06 -61.65 26.86
CA THR A 527 6.16 -60.53 27.14
C THR A 527 6.40 -59.35 26.19
N ARG A 528 5.33 -58.76 25.67
CA ARG A 528 5.33 -57.52 24.91
C ARG A 528 4.31 -56.55 25.48
N THR A 529 4.67 -55.27 25.51
CA THR A 529 3.83 -54.20 26.06
C THR A 529 3.57 -53.12 25.03
N PHE A 530 2.37 -52.54 25.07
CA PHE A 530 1.91 -51.46 24.21
C PHE A 530 1.15 -50.46 25.06
N SER A 531 1.26 -49.18 24.72
CA SER A 531 0.43 -48.12 25.29
C SER A 531 -0.37 -47.50 24.14
N ASP A 532 -1.66 -47.33 24.35
CA ASP A 532 -2.58 -46.84 23.32
C ASP A 532 -3.81 -46.16 23.94
N PHE A 533 -4.77 -45.75 23.12
CA PHE A 533 -5.99 -45.07 23.51
C PHE A 533 -7.21 -45.73 22.88
N VAL A 534 -8.28 -45.91 23.65
CA VAL A 534 -9.61 -46.20 23.08
C VAL A 534 -10.62 -45.16 23.54
N GLY A 535 -11.56 -44.83 22.66
CA GLY A 535 -12.50 -43.75 22.85
C GLY A 535 -13.67 -43.71 21.89
N SER A 536 -14.56 -42.74 22.09
CA SER A 536 -15.71 -42.46 21.23
C SER A 536 -15.38 -42.23 19.75
N THR A 537 -14.14 -41.83 19.44
CA THR A 537 -13.62 -41.59 18.09
C THR A 537 -12.57 -42.64 17.66
N ASP A 538 -12.11 -43.47 18.58
CA ASP A 538 -11.13 -44.52 18.38
C ASP A 538 -11.62 -45.80 19.07
N ILE A 539 -12.60 -46.43 18.44
CA ILE A 539 -13.52 -47.34 19.12
C ILE A 539 -12.95 -48.75 19.28
N ASN A 540 -11.85 -49.08 18.59
CA ASN A 540 -11.20 -50.37 18.69
C ASN A 540 -9.72 -50.28 18.39
N ASP A 541 -8.92 -51.01 19.16
CA ASP A 541 -7.52 -51.26 18.80
C ASP A 541 -7.34 -52.75 18.60
N TYR A 542 -7.04 -53.15 17.36
CA TYR A 542 -6.75 -54.54 17.05
C TYR A 542 -5.25 -54.80 17.01
N TYR A 543 -4.81 -55.81 17.74
CA TYR A 543 -3.46 -56.37 17.67
C TYR A 543 -3.51 -57.77 17.10
N ARG A 544 -2.55 -58.15 16.26
CA ARG A 544 -2.43 -59.49 15.66
C ARG A 544 -1.13 -60.15 16.08
N PHE A 545 -1.17 -61.41 16.50
CA PHE A 545 0.02 -62.19 16.80
C PHE A 545 -0.11 -63.65 16.34
N SER A 546 1.02 -64.36 16.25
CA SER A 546 1.08 -65.80 15.99
C SER A 546 1.80 -66.57 17.08
N LEU A 547 1.40 -67.83 17.27
CA LEU A 547 2.08 -68.80 18.14
C LEU A 547 2.58 -69.97 17.30
N GLY A 548 3.84 -70.35 17.47
CA GLY A 548 4.44 -71.49 16.75
C GLY A 548 4.13 -72.86 17.36
N SER A 549 3.65 -72.90 18.61
CA SER A 549 3.30 -74.10 19.36
C SER A 549 2.21 -73.77 20.38
N THR A 550 1.67 -74.78 21.04
CA THR A 550 0.77 -74.55 22.19
C THR A 550 1.51 -73.81 23.31
N ARG A 551 0.93 -72.74 23.84
CA ARG A 551 1.50 -71.87 24.89
C ARG A 551 0.42 -71.44 25.89
N ASN A 552 0.84 -71.09 27.10
CA ASN A 552 -0.01 -70.38 28.06
C ASN A 552 0.05 -68.89 27.76
N PHE A 553 -1.05 -68.36 27.26
CA PHE A 553 -1.21 -66.97 26.92
C PHE A 553 -1.76 -66.18 28.12
N ARG A 554 -1.15 -65.03 28.40
CA ARG A 554 -1.65 -64.04 29.37
C ARG A 554 -1.75 -62.68 28.70
N LEU A 555 -2.84 -61.97 28.98
CA LEU A 555 -3.09 -60.60 28.60
C LEU A 555 -3.41 -59.80 29.86
N GLY A 556 -2.88 -58.59 29.97
CA GLY A 556 -3.29 -57.60 30.95
C GLY A 556 -3.52 -56.24 30.29
N LEU A 557 -4.59 -55.54 30.68
CA LEU A 557 -4.88 -54.16 30.33
C LEU A 557 -4.88 -53.31 31.62
N SER A 558 -4.07 -52.26 31.68
CA SER A 558 -3.94 -51.43 32.88
C SER A 558 -3.73 -49.95 32.52
N GLY A 559 -3.61 -49.06 33.51
CA GLY A 559 -3.33 -47.64 33.27
C GLY A 559 -4.52 -46.85 32.73
N MET A 560 -5.73 -47.42 32.80
CA MET A 560 -6.95 -46.76 32.36
C MET A 560 -7.45 -45.72 33.36
N THR A 561 -8.05 -44.65 32.85
CA THR A 561 -8.75 -43.60 33.62
C THR A 561 -10.25 -43.63 33.41
N ALA A 562 -10.74 -44.38 32.42
CA ALA A 562 -12.14 -44.68 32.19
C ALA A 562 -12.30 -46.15 31.77
N ASP A 563 -13.53 -46.57 31.49
CA ASP A 563 -13.91 -47.96 31.28
C ASP A 563 -13.51 -48.49 29.89
N GLY A 564 -12.65 -49.51 29.87
CA GLY A 564 -12.09 -50.11 28.66
C GLY A 564 -12.00 -51.63 28.78
N ASP A 565 -12.53 -52.33 27.79
CA ASP A 565 -12.68 -53.78 27.77
C ASP A 565 -11.68 -54.44 26.81
N VAL A 566 -11.47 -55.75 26.99
CA VAL A 566 -10.62 -56.56 26.10
C VAL A 566 -11.26 -57.86 25.64
N GLN A 567 -11.00 -58.21 24.39
CA GLN A 567 -11.34 -59.49 23.79
C GLN A 567 -10.12 -60.16 23.17
N LEU A 568 -9.97 -61.46 23.43
CA LEU A 568 -9.08 -62.35 22.69
C LEU A 568 -9.89 -63.08 21.63
N LEU A 569 -9.45 -63.01 20.38
CA LEU A 569 -10.16 -63.52 19.21
C LEU A 569 -9.32 -64.56 18.45
N ASN A 570 -10.00 -65.53 17.83
CA ASN A 570 -9.38 -66.45 16.90
C ASN A 570 -9.16 -65.81 15.51
N SER A 571 -8.56 -66.57 14.58
CA SER A 571 -8.27 -66.08 13.23
C SER A 571 -9.52 -65.70 12.40
N SER A 572 -10.66 -66.33 12.66
CA SER A 572 -11.95 -66.00 12.01
C SER A 572 -12.71 -64.88 12.71
N GLY A 573 -12.23 -64.36 13.85
CA GLY A 573 -12.81 -63.26 14.62
C GLY A 573 -13.82 -63.68 15.68
N GLY A 574 -13.98 -64.99 15.90
CA GLY A 574 -14.75 -65.49 17.03
C GLY A 574 -14.02 -65.19 18.35
N VAL A 575 -14.76 -64.72 19.35
CA VAL A 575 -14.24 -64.47 20.69
C VAL A 575 -13.88 -65.79 21.35
N ILE A 576 -12.62 -65.91 21.79
CA ILE A 576 -12.11 -67.02 22.59
C ILE A 576 -12.34 -66.72 24.08
N SER A 577 -12.04 -65.49 24.50
CA SER A 577 -12.17 -65.03 25.88
C SER A 577 -12.28 -63.50 25.91
N SER A 578 -12.85 -62.96 26.98
CA SER A 578 -13.04 -61.52 27.17
C SER A 578 -12.91 -61.17 28.65
N SER A 579 -12.58 -59.92 28.94
CA SER A 579 -12.61 -59.32 30.26
C SER A 579 -13.21 -57.92 30.12
N ALA A 580 -14.18 -57.59 30.98
CA ALA A 580 -14.99 -56.37 30.92
C ALA A 580 -15.41 -55.94 32.34
N LEU A 581 -14.43 -55.65 33.17
CA LEU A 581 -14.61 -55.17 34.54
C LEU A 581 -14.85 -53.66 34.52
N GLY A 582 -16.01 -53.23 35.01
CA GLY A 582 -16.38 -51.82 34.93
C GLY A 582 -15.43 -50.83 35.61
N GLY A 583 -15.48 -49.59 35.15
CA GLY A 583 -14.66 -48.48 35.64
C GLY A 583 -13.20 -48.56 35.19
N SER A 584 -12.26 -48.02 35.97
CA SER A 584 -10.83 -48.04 35.63
C SER A 584 -10.09 -49.31 36.11
N SER A 585 -10.82 -50.41 36.26
CA SER A 585 -10.27 -51.68 36.76
C SER A 585 -9.33 -52.28 35.71
N SER A 586 -8.25 -52.95 36.12
CA SER A 586 -7.37 -53.63 35.15
C SER A 586 -8.02 -54.90 34.61
N GLU A 587 -8.01 -55.09 33.29
CA GLU A 587 -8.50 -56.30 32.64
C GLU A 587 -7.44 -57.39 32.56
N SER A 588 -7.84 -58.65 32.60
CA SER A 588 -6.90 -59.75 32.37
C SER A 588 -7.54 -60.98 31.74
N ILE A 589 -6.78 -61.65 30.87
CA ILE A 589 -7.15 -62.94 30.28
C ILE A 589 -5.98 -63.90 30.46
N SER A 590 -6.24 -65.13 30.90
CA SER A 590 -5.23 -66.20 30.97
C SER A 590 -5.82 -67.49 30.42
N THR A 591 -5.24 -68.03 29.34
CA THR A 591 -5.74 -69.24 28.68
C THR A 591 -4.63 -70.01 27.97
N THR A 592 -4.89 -71.24 27.54
CA THR A 592 -3.97 -72.03 26.71
C THR A 592 -4.39 -71.91 25.25
N LEU A 593 -3.46 -71.49 24.39
CA LEU A 593 -3.68 -71.34 22.95
C LEU A 593 -2.79 -72.33 22.19
N GLY A 594 -3.33 -72.94 21.13
CA GLY A 594 -2.57 -73.77 20.20
C GLY A 594 -1.68 -72.95 19.27
N ALA A 595 -0.96 -73.63 18.37
CA ALA A 595 -0.29 -72.95 17.26
C ALA A 595 -1.33 -72.30 16.35
N GLY A 596 -1.12 -71.06 15.93
CA GLY A 596 -2.09 -70.32 15.13
C GLY A 596 -1.89 -68.81 15.13
N THR A 597 -2.82 -68.11 14.47
CA THR A 597 -2.91 -66.64 14.46
C THR A 597 -4.11 -66.21 15.30
N TYR A 598 -3.89 -65.18 16.13
CA TYR A 598 -4.86 -64.66 17.07
C TYR A 598 -4.89 -63.13 17.02
N TYR A 599 -5.97 -62.55 17.53
CA TYR A 599 -6.12 -61.11 17.65
C TYR A 599 -6.51 -60.72 19.07
N VAL A 600 -6.06 -59.56 19.51
CA VAL A 600 -6.59 -58.87 20.69
C VAL A 600 -7.36 -57.66 20.18
N ARG A 601 -8.51 -57.39 20.77
CA ARG A 601 -9.29 -56.18 20.55
C ARG A 601 -9.45 -55.48 21.89
N VAL A 602 -8.96 -54.25 21.98
CA VAL A 602 -9.27 -53.32 23.08
C VAL A 602 -10.39 -52.40 22.59
N TYR A 603 -11.39 -52.10 23.41
CA TYR A 603 -12.49 -51.21 23.03
C TYR A 603 -13.09 -50.50 24.25
N PRO A 604 -13.65 -49.30 24.12
CA PRO A 604 -14.20 -48.58 25.26
C PRO A 604 -15.59 -49.12 25.64
N PHE A 605 -15.93 -49.09 26.93
CA PHE A 605 -17.31 -49.31 27.34
C PHE A 605 -18.14 -48.04 27.08
N GLY A 606 -19.13 -48.15 26.19
CA GLY A 606 -19.95 -47.02 25.78
C GLY A 606 -19.14 -45.96 25.02
N GLY A 607 -19.17 -44.72 25.51
CA GLY A 607 -18.41 -43.59 24.95
C GLY A 607 -17.23 -43.16 25.81
N ALA A 608 -16.76 -44.02 26.72
CA ALA A 608 -15.61 -43.75 27.57
C ALA A 608 -14.36 -43.47 26.72
N ASN A 609 -13.50 -42.56 27.18
CA ASN A 609 -12.22 -42.23 26.56
C ASN A 609 -11.12 -42.55 27.57
N THR A 610 -10.20 -43.45 27.25
CA THR A 610 -9.11 -43.83 28.15
C THR A 610 -7.85 -44.21 27.40
N ASN A 611 -6.70 -43.78 27.93
CA ASN A 611 -5.43 -44.42 27.60
C ASN A 611 -5.37 -45.79 28.27
N TYR A 612 -4.53 -46.69 27.78
CA TYR A 612 -4.27 -47.97 28.42
C TYR A 612 -2.84 -48.45 28.16
N ASN A 613 -2.43 -49.46 28.94
CA ASN A 613 -1.22 -50.25 28.76
C ASN A 613 -1.61 -51.73 28.61
N LEU A 614 -1.39 -52.28 27.42
CA LEU A 614 -1.61 -53.68 27.07
C LEU A 614 -0.32 -54.48 27.25
N SER A 615 -0.37 -55.60 27.97
CA SER A 615 0.72 -56.56 28.12
C SER A 615 0.28 -57.93 27.62
N LEU A 616 1.03 -58.53 26.69
CA LEU A 616 0.78 -59.85 26.12
C LEU A 616 1.97 -60.78 26.37
N THR A 617 1.74 -61.97 26.90
CA THR A 617 2.79 -62.97 27.20
C THR A 617 2.40 -64.35 26.66
N ALA A 618 3.34 -65.05 26.01
CA ALA A 618 3.18 -66.46 25.59
C ALA A 618 4.48 -67.28 25.63
#